data_AF-A0A9X1N8T5-F1
#
_entry.id   AF-A0A9X1N8T5-F1
#
_cell.length_a   1.000
_cell.length_b   1.000
_cell.length_c   1.000
_cell.angle_alpha   90.00
_cell.angle_beta   90.00
_cell.angle_gamma   90.00
#
_symmetry.space_group_name_H-M   'P 1'
#
loop_
_entity.id
_entity.type
_entity.pdbx_description
1 polymer ?
#
loop_
_entity_poly.entity_id
_entity_poly.type
_entity_poly.pdbx_seq_one_letter_code
_entity_poly.pdbx_strand_id
1 'polypeptide(L)'
;MPTAFVAVIQTGRIPDDLSGATAVHTLRDLAACPQPDDAPAVLLDPASDQSAQVTALLQTLETVDAGDAAGGLVVTSVRPVTDTLKRVGAGGALAGTADRENHRFVTAPIATRLGLLRAAVERQPQASTAGEILASLVAVGATVVTKGA
;
A
#
# COMPACT_ATOMS: atom_id res chain seq x y z
N MET A 1 14.60 17.35 -6.41
CA MET A 1 15.31 16.34 -5.60
C MET A 1 14.34 15.18 -5.39
N PRO A 2 14.78 13.91 -5.47
CA PRO A 2 13.91 12.81 -5.08
C PRO A 2 13.56 12.96 -3.59
N THR A 3 12.28 12.84 -3.26
CA THR A 3 11.81 12.86 -1.87
C THR A 3 12.39 11.65 -1.16
N ALA A 4 13.05 11.84 -0.01
CA ALA A 4 13.60 10.74 0.80
C ALA A 4 12.48 9.85 1.36
N PHE A 5 12.58 8.53 1.21
CA PHE A 5 11.55 7.59 1.69
C PHE A 5 12.12 6.20 2.04
N VAL A 6 11.35 5.39 2.77
CA VAL A 6 11.64 3.97 3.01
C VAL A 6 10.92 3.12 1.98
N ALA A 7 11.67 2.39 1.15
CA ALA A 7 11.09 1.41 0.24
C ALA A 7 10.81 0.10 0.98
N VAL A 8 9.58 -0.40 0.88
CA VAL A 8 9.16 -1.66 1.50
C VAL A 8 8.69 -2.62 0.42
N ILE A 9 9.33 -3.78 0.34
CA ILE A 9 9.11 -4.77 -0.72
C ILE A 9 8.33 -5.97 -0.19
N GLN A 10 7.26 -6.34 -0.88
CA GLN A 10 6.36 -7.39 -0.42
C GLN A 10 6.96 -8.80 -0.47
N THR A 11 7.71 -9.17 -1.52
CA THR A 11 8.05 -10.57 -1.84
C THR A 11 9.56 -10.89 -1.86
N GLY A 12 10.37 -10.07 -1.17
CA GLY A 12 11.79 -10.36 -0.93
C GLY A 12 12.74 -10.12 -2.11
N ARG A 13 12.25 -9.99 -3.34
CA ARG A 13 13.07 -9.55 -4.48
C ARG A 13 13.15 -8.03 -4.50
N ILE A 14 14.31 -7.49 -4.13
CA ILE A 14 14.57 -6.05 -4.16
C ILE A 14 14.87 -5.62 -5.61
N PRO A 15 14.13 -4.62 -6.17
CA PRO A 15 14.44 -4.03 -7.46
C PRO A 15 15.81 -3.34 -7.48
N ASP A 16 16.47 -3.34 -8.64
CA ASP A 16 17.82 -2.78 -8.80
C ASP A 16 17.84 -1.24 -8.80
N ASP A 17 16.72 -0.57 -9.09
CA ASP A 17 16.56 0.90 -9.04
C ASP A 17 15.47 1.31 -8.05
N LEU A 18 15.90 1.83 -6.91
CA LEU A 18 15.09 2.50 -5.90
C LEU A 18 15.70 3.85 -5.55
N SER A 19 16.13 4.58 -6.58
CA SER A 19 16.72 5.91 -6.43
C SER A 19 15.86 6.84 -5.56
N GLY A 20 16.48 7.44 -4.54
CA GLY A 20 15.79 8.29 -3.56
C GLY A 20 15.32 7.60 -2.27
N ALA A 21 15.35 6.26 -2.22
CA ALA A 21 15.09 5.54 -0.98
C ALA A 21 16.25 5.73 0.01
N THR A 22 15.94 6.09 1.26
CA THR A 22 16.92 6.15 2.37
C THR A 22 17.18 4.78 2.97
N ALA A 23 16.24 3.85 2.82
CA ALA A 23 16.37 2.46 3.22
C ALA A 23 15.46 1.57 2.36
N VAL A 24 15.85 0.31 2.20
CA VAL A 24 15.07 -0.70 1.49
C VAL A 24 14.90 -1.91 2.42
N HIS A 25 13.66 -2.29 2.69
CA HIS A 25 13.31 -3.41 3.57
C HIS A 25 12.32 -4.34 2.91
N THR A 26 12.32 -5.61 3.27
CA THR A 26 11.17 -6.47 2.98
C THR A 26 10.07 -6.20 4.00
N LEU A 27 8.82 -6.56 3.68
CA LEU A 27 7.71 -6.43 4.62
C LEU A 27 7.97 -7.18 5.93
N ARG A 28 8.66 -8.34 5.86
CA ARG A 28 9.06 -9.13 7.03
C ARG A 28 10.08 -8.43 7.91
N ASP A 29 10.98 -7.65 7.32
CA ASP A 29 12.08 -6.99 8.04
C ASP A 29 11.71 -5.58 8.50
N LEU A 30 10.49 -5.12 8.19
CA LEU A 30 10.02 -3.76 8.46
C LEU A 30 10.05 -3.40 9.96
N ALA A 31 9.78 -4.37 10.82
CA ALA A 31 9.82 -4.19 12.28
C ALA A 31 11.23 -3.84 12.80
N ALA A 32 12.28 -4.29 12.09
CA ALA A 32 13.67 -4.00 12.42
C ALA A 32 14.22 -2.74 11.72
N CYS A 33 13.40 -2.03 10.93
CA CYS A 33 13.82 -0.81 10.26
C CYS A 33 14.19 0.25 11.32
N PRO A 34 15.34 0.95 11.22
CA PRO A 34 15.76 1.95 12.21
C PRO A 34 15.16 3.35 11.95
N GLN A 35 14.44 3.54 10.84
CA GLN A 35 13.88 4.83 10.46
C GLN A 35 12.72 5.22 11.39
N PRO A 36 12.51 6.53 11.61
CA PRO A 36 11.47 7.02 12.51
C PRO A 36 10.07 6.74 11.94
N ASP A 37 9.07 6.63 12.81
CA ASP A 37 7.70 6.24 12.41
C ASP A 37 7.01 7.26 11.50
N ASP A 38 7.45 8.51 11.53
CA ASP A 38 6.99 9.57 10.64
C ASP A 38 7.67 9.53 9.27
N ALA A 39 8.67 8.68 9.04
CA ALA A 39 9.28 8.55 7.72
C ALA A 39 8.25 8.14 6.66
N PRO A 40 8.24 8.78 5.47
CA PRO A 40 7.44 8.30 4.35
C PRO A 40 7.87 6.88 3.97
N ALA A 41 6.92 5.98 3.84
CA ALA A 41 7.14 4.60 3.44
C ALA A 41 6.32 4.28 2.18
N VAL A 42 6.93 3.56 1.24
CA VAL A 42 6.27 3.13 0.01
C VAL A 42 6.34 1.62 -0.10
N LEU A 43 5.17 0.97 -0.07
CA LEU A 43 5.03 -0.44 -0.38
C LEU A 43 5.03 -0.63 -1.89
N LEU A 44 5.93 -1.49 -2.38
CA LEU A 44 6.15 -1.77 -3.80
C LEU A 44 5.90 -3.24 -4.12
N ASP A 45 5.44 -3.48 -5.35
CA ASP A 45 5.43 -4.79 -5.99
C ASP A 45 6.76 -4.94 -6.75
N PRO A 46 7.49 -6.07 -6.61
CA PRO A 46 8.75 -6.29 -7.34
C PRO A 46 8.63 -6.25 -8.87
N ALA A 47 7.42 -6.37 -9.44
CA ALA A 47 7.23 -6.67 -10.85
C ALA A 47 7.19 -5.45 -11.78
N SER A 48 7.44 -4.23 -11.30
CA SER A 48 7.22 -3.03 -12.14
C SER A 48 8.17 -1.87 -11.82
N ASP A 49 8.68 -1.25 -12.89
CA ASP A 49 9.34 0.06 -12.84
C ASP A 49 8.30 1.15 -12.58
N GLN A 50 8.25 1.65 -11.35
CA GLN A 50 7.21 2.57 -10.85
C GLN A 50 7.79 3.90 -10.38
N SER A 51 9.04 4.23 -10.74
CA SER A 51 9.77 5.43 -10.25
C SER A 51 8.96 6.73 -10.37
N ALA A 52 8.28 6.96 -11.51
CA ALA A 52 7.41 8.11 -11.71
C ALA A 52 6.17 8.12 -10.80
N GLN A 53 5.59 6.95 -10.52
CA GLN A 53 4.42 6.81 -9.64
C GLN A 53 4.81 7.06 -8.18
N VAL A 54 5.99 6.61 -7.76
CA VAL A 54 6.52 6.82 -6.39
C VAL A 54 6.67 8.30 -6.07
N THR A 55 7.28 9.07 -6.97
CA THR A 55 7.45 10.52 -6.77
C THR A 55 6.09 11.23 -6.65
N ALA A 56 5.17 10.89 -7.55
CA ALA A 56 3.83 11.50 -7.56
C ALA A 56 2.99 11.10 -6.34
N LEU A 57 3.20 9.89 -5.79
CA LEU A 57 2.59 9.41 -4.55
C LEU A 57 3.09 10.21 -3.34
N LEU A 58 4.40 10.37 -3.20
CA LEU A 58 5.02 11.05 -2.06
C LEU A 58 4.59 12.52 -1.99
N GLN A 59 4.56 13.22 -3.13
CA GLN A 59 4.04 14.59 -3.20
C GLN A 59 2.56 14.70 -2.79
N THR A 60 1.77 13.68 -3.14
CA THR A 60 0.36 13.63 -2.75
C THR A 60 0.22 13.36 -1.25
N LEU A 61 1.03 12.45 -0.70
CA LEU A 61 1.06 12.15 0.73
C LEU A 61 1.42 13.41 1.55
N GLU A 62 2.44 14.16 1.13
CA GLU A 62 2.81 15.43 1.74
C GLU A 62 1.65 16.45 1.74
N THR A 63 0.90 16.52 0.64
CA THR A 63 -0.27 17.40 0.53
C THR A 63 -1.41 16.97 1.47
N VAL A 64 -1.65 15.66 1.58
CA VAL A 64 -2.67 15.09 2.49
C VAL A 64 -2.33 15.39 3.95
N ASP A 65 -1.07 15.24 4.33
CA ASP A 65 -0.63 15.48 5.71
C ASP A 65 -0.70 16.98 6.08
N ALA A 66 -0.44 17.87 5.12
CA ALA A 66 -0.63 19.31 5.33
C ALA A 66 -2.12 19.71 5.54
N GLY A 67 -3.06 18.85 5.13
CA GLY A 67 -4.50 19.05 5.23
C GLY A 67 -5.15 18.57 6.54
N ASP A 68 -4.36 18.29 7.58
CA ASP A 68 -4.82 17.82 8.91
C ASP A 68 -5.42 16.39 8.92
N ALA A 69 -5.21 15.62 7.83
CA ALA A 69 -5.57 14.21 7.77
C ALA A 69 -4.46 13.37 8.42
N ALA A 70 -4.50 13.23 9.74
CA ALA A 70 -3.57 12.37 10.47
C ALA A 70 -3.59 10.95 9.87
N GLY A 71 -2.44 10.47 9.39
CA GLY A 71 -2.27 9.11 8.90
C GLY A 71 -2.59 8.91 7.41
N GLY A 72 -2.16 9.85 6.57
CA GLY A 72 -2.34 9.78 5.13
C GLY A 72 -1.92 8.42 4.52
N LEU A 73 -2.78 7.93 3.63
CA LEU A 73 -2.53 6.76 2.80
C LEU A 73 -2.88 7.11 1.36
N VAL A 74 -1.93 6.96 0.45
CA VAL A 74 -2.13 7.24 -0.98
C VAL A 74 -1.88 5.99 -1.81
N VAL A 75 -2.77 5.74 -2.77
CA VAL A 75 -2.71 4.61 -3.69
C VAL A 75 -2.87 5.11 -5.13
N THR A 76 -2.00 4.70 -6.05
CA THR A 76 -2.09 5.09 -7.47
C THR A 76 -2.72 4.04 -8.39
N SER A 77 -2.67 2.76 -8.01
CA SER A 77 -3.10 1.69 -8.89
C SER A 77 -4.44 1.12 -8.43
N VAL A 78 -5.51 1.82 -8.83
CA VAL A 78 -6.90 1.41 -8.57
C VAL A 78 -7.61 1.15 -9.90
N ARG A 79 -8.16 -0.05 -10.08
CA ARG A 79 -8.85 -0.45 -11.31
C ARG A 79 -10.29 -0.88 -11.01
N PRO A 80 -11.27 -0.55 -11.87
CA PRO A 80 -12.63 -1.08 -11.71
C PRO A 80 -12.62 -2.60 -11.91
N VAL A 81 -13.56 -3.28 -11.24
CA VAL A 81 -13.78 -4.70 -11.47
C VAL A 81 -14.62 -4.87 -12.73
N THR A 82 -14.05 -5.51 -13.77
CA THR A 82 -14.75 -5.77 -15.03
C THR A 82 -15.61 -7.02 -14.95
N ASP A 83 -15.11 -8.04 -14.24
CA ASP A 83 -15.71 -9.37 -14.19
C ASP A 83 -16.89 -9.44 -13.21
N THR A 84 -17.75 -10.44 -13.41
CA THR A 84 -18.84 -10.71 -12.46
C THR A 84 -18.28 -11.34 -11.19
N LEU A 85 -18.42 -10.65 -10.06
CA LEU A 85 -18.00 -11.17 -8.77
C LEU A 85 -19.01 -12.18 -8.22
N LYS A 86 -18.52 -13.31 -7.71
CA LYS A 86 -19.35 -14.33 -7.06
C LYS A 86 -19.02 -14.42 -5.58
N ARG A 87 -20.07 -14.45 -4.75
CA ARG A 87 -19.97 -14.77 -3.33
C ARG A 87 -19.93 -16.27 -3.19
N VAL A 88 -18.90 -16.78 -2.52
CA VAL A 88 -18.73 -18.21 -2.24
C VAL A 88 -19.05 -18.43 -0.77
N GLY A 89 -20.01 -19.32 -0.50
CA GLY A 89 -20.40 -19.71 0.86
C GLY A 89 -19.51 -20.80 1.44
N ALA A 90 -19.83 -21.22 2.66
CA ALA A 90 -19.16 -22.35 3.30
C ALA A 90 -19.28 -23.62 2.43
N GLY A 91 -18.17 -24.34 2.26
CA GLY A 91 -18.11 -25.54 1.41
C GLY A 91 -17.95 -25.26 -0.09
N GLY A 92 -17.66 -24.03 -0.50
CA GLY A 92 -17.34 -23.71 -1.90
C GLY A 92 -18.55 -23.50 -2.82
N ALA A 93 -19.78 -23.56 -2.27
CA ALA A 93 -20.99 -23.33 -3.04
C ALA A 93 -21.17 -21.84 -3.42
N LEU A 94 -21.70 -21.57 -4.62
CA LEU A 94 -22.05 -20.22 -5.04
C LEU A 94 -23.25 -19.70 -4.23
N ALA A 95 -23.02 -18.67 -3.41
CA ALA A 95 -24.03 -18.04 -2.57
C ALA A 95 -24.73 -16.84 -3.25
N GLY A 96 -24.13 -16.27 -4.30
CA GLY A 96 -24.73 -15.18 -5.06
C GLY A 96 -23.74 -14.40 -5.92
N THR A 97 -24.21 -13.28 -6.48
CA THR A 97 -23.38 -12.32 -7.22
C THR A 97 -23.12 -11.10 -6.33
N ALA A 98 -21.87 -10.66 -6.23
CA ALA A 98 -21.55 -9.39 -5.55
C ALA A 98 -21.61 -8.24 -6.56
N ASP A 99 -22.00 -7.06 -6.09
CA ASP A 99 -22.02 -5.86 -6.92
C ASP A 99 -20.60 -5.40 -7.24
N ARG A 100 -20.17 -5.57 -8.49
CA ARG A 100 -18.84 -5.19 -8.96
C ARG A 100 -18.60 -3.67 -8.91
N GLU A 101 -19.66 -2.85 -8.99
CA GLU A 101 -19.53 -1.39 -9.04
C GLU A 101 -19.05 -0.81 -7.71
N ASN A 102 -19.26 -1.56 -6.62
CA ASN A 102 -18.79 -1.24 -5.27
C ASN A 102 -17.39 -1.80 -4.94
N HIS A 103 -16.70 -2.44 -5.90
CA HIS A 103 -15.39 -3.06 -5.67
C HIS A 103 -14.31 -2.50 -6.61
N ARG A 104 -13.06 -2.52 -6.14
CA ARG A 104 -11.90 -2.09 -6.91
C ARG A 104 -10.76 -3.07 -6.72
N PHE A 105 -9.98 -3.28 -7.77
CA PHE A 105 -8.67 -3.90 -7.64
C PHE A 105 -7.67 -2.83 -7.21
N VAL A 106 -6.96 -3.11 -6.12
CA VAL A 106 -5.89 -2.25 -5.63
C VAL A 106 -4.57 -3.02 -5.70
N THR A 107 -3.55 -2.40 -6.27
CA THR A 107 -2.19 -2.93 -6.26
C THR A 107 -1.20 -1.88 -5.76
N ALA A 108 0.01 -2.31 -5.40
CA ALA A 108 1.11 -1.38 -5.19
C ALA A 108 1.37 -0.53 -6.46
N PRO A 109 1.90 0.69 -6.31
CA PRO A 109 2.52 1.23 -5.10
C PRO A 109 1.51 1.85 -4.12
N ILE A 110 1.82 1.78 -2.82
CA ILE A 110 1.07 2.41 -1.73
C ILE A 110 2.02 3.25 -0.90
N ALA A 111 1.71 4.53 -0.67
CA ALA A 111 2.50 5.42 0.18
C ALA A 111 1.77 5.75 1.48
N THR A 112 2.47 5.66 2.62
CA THR A 112 1.95 5.98 3.95
C THR A 112 3.09 6.33 4.91
N ARG A 113 2.81 6.48 6.21
CA ARG A 113 3.82 6.66 7.26
C ARG A 113 4.33 5.31 7.75
N LEU A 114 5.63 5.22 8.02
CA LEU A 114 6.28 3.98 8.42
C LEU A 114 5.64 3.35 9.67
N GLY A 115 5.27 4.16 10.66
CA GLY A 115 4.60 3.68 11.88
C GLY A 115 3.23 3.03 11.62
N LEU A 116 2.45 3.59 10.69
CA LEU A 116 1.16 2.98 10.29
C LEU A 116 1.37 1.67 9.55
N LEU A 117 2.36 1.62 8.67
CA LEU A 117 2.69 0.38 7.95
C LEU A 117 3.20 -0.70 8.92
N ARG A 118 4.03 -0.34 9.91
CA ARG A 118 4.46 -1.25 10.98
C ARG A 118 3.26 -1.78 11.79
N ALA A 119 2.37 -0.89 12.25
CA ALA A 119 1.19 -1.27 13.00
C ALA A 119 0.23 -2.18 12.19
N ALA A 120 0.10 -1.92 10.89
CA ALA A 120 -0.67 -2.76 9.98
C ALA A 120 -0.06 -4.17 9.85
N VAL A 121 1.26 -4.26 9.66
CA VAL A 121 1.99 -5.54 9.57
C VAL A 121 1.94 -6.32 10.89
N GLU A 122 2.03 -5.64 12.04
CA GLU A 122 1.92 -6.29 13.36
C GLU A 122 0.53 -6.93 13.58
N ARG A 123 -0.53 -6.25 13.14
CA ARG A 123 -1.90 -6.79 13.22
C ARG A 123 -2.16 -7.94 12.25
N GLN A 124 -1.45 -7.97 11.13
CA GLN A 124 -1.65 -8.99 10.10
C GLN A 124 -0.29 -9.47 9.54
N PRO A 125 0.48 -10.22 10.34
CA PRO A 125 1.84 -10.63 9.97
C PRO A 125 1.89 -11.61 8.79
N GLN A 126 0.75 -12.21 8.45
CA GLN A 126 0.57 -13.12 7.31
C GLN A 126 0.02 -12.40 6.07
N ALA A 127 -0.09 -11.06 6.09
CA ALA A 127 -0.53 -10.31 4.92
C ALA A 127 0.41 -10.56 3.74
N SER A 128 -0.16 -11.09 2.68
CA SER A 128 0.51 -11.59 1.50
C SER A 128 0.16 -10.81 0.24
N THR A 129 -0.81 -9.89 0.33
CA THR A 129 -1.28 -9.03 -0.77
C THR A 129 -1.37 -7.57 -0.36
N ALA A 130 -1.20 -6.66 -1.34
CA ALA A 130 -1.41 -5.22 -1.12
C ALA A 130 -2.83 -4.89 -0.63
N GLY A 131 -3.84 -5.68 -1.02
CA GLY A 131 -5.22 -5.53 -0.54
C GLY A 131 -5.40 -5.87 0.93
N GLU A 132 -4.74 -6.92 1.43
CA GLU A 132 -4.73 -7.27 2.86
C GLU A 132 -4.04 -6.17 3.68
N ILE A 133 -2.89 -5.68 3.21
CA ILE A 133 -2.15 -4.60 3.87
C ILE A 133 -2.99 -3.31 3.88
N LEU A 134 -3.66 -2.98 2.78
CA LEU A 134 -4.58 -1.84 2.70
C LEU A 134 -5.71 -1.94 3.73
N ALA A 135 -6.33 -3.12 3.87
CA ALA A 135 -7.38 -3.33 4.86
C ALA A 135 -6.86 -3.12 6.29
N SER A 136 -5.65 -3.62 6.59
CA SER A 136 -5.00 -3.41 7.88
C SER A 136 -4.67 -1.92 8.12
N LEU A 137 -4.22 -1.19 7.09
CA LEU A 137 -3.93 0.24 7.15
C LEU A 137 -5.18 1.06 7.48
N VAL A 138 -6.30 0.77 6.82
CA VAL A 138 -7.59 1.41 7.15
C VAL A 138 -8.02 1.07 8.58
N ALA A 139 -7.83 -0.17 9.02
CA ALA A 139 -8.17 -0.59 10.39
C ALA A 139 -7.30 0.07 11.49
N VAL A 140 -6.09 0.53 11.16
CA VAL A 140 -5.24 1.33 12.08
C VAL A 140 -5.55 2.83 12.01
N GLY A 141 -6.54 3.24 11.21
CA GLY A 141 -7.01 4.63 11.12
C GLY A 141 -6.49 5.41 9.91
N ALA A 142 -5.86 4.75 8.94
CA ALA A 142 -5.38 5.45 7.75
C ALA A 142 -6.53 5.95 6.86
N THR A 143 -6.41 7.19 6.37
CA THR A 143 -7.37 7.77 5.43
C THR A 143 -6.92 7.52 4.00
N VAL A 144 -7.75 6.86 3.19
CA VAL A 144 -7.41 6.47 1.82
C VAL A 144 -7.66 7.60 0.83
N VAL A 145 -6.61 7.99 0.11
CA VAL A 145 -6.69 8.86 -1.06
C VAL A 145 -6.27 8.07 -2.28
N THR A 146 -7.12 8.07 -3.31
CA THR A 146 -6.84 7.40 -4.58
C THR A 146 -6.43 8.42 -5.63
N LYS A 147 -5.35 8.12 -6.34
CA LYS A 147 -4.94 8.86 -7.53
C LYS A 147 -5.19 7.94 -8.73
N GLY A 148 -6.06 8.35 -9.64
CA GLY A 148 -6.28 7.61 -10.88
C GLY A 148 -4.97 7.49 -11.67
N ALA A 149 -4.74 6.32 -12.27
CA ALA A 149 -3.68 6.10 -13.24
C ALA A 149 -3.92 6.88 -14.53
#